data_AF-A0A7V9I842-F1
#
_entry.id   AF-A0A7V9I842-F1
#
_cell.length_a   1.000
_cell.length_b   1.000
_cell.length_c   1.000
_cell.angle_alpha   90.00
_cell.angle_beta   90.00
_cell.angle_gamma   90.00
#
_symmetry.space_group_name_H-M   'P 1'
#
loop_
_entity.id
_entity.type
_entity.pdbx_description
1 polymer ?
#
loop_
_entity_poly.entity_id
_entity_poly.type
_entity_poly.pdbx_seq_one_letter_code
_entity_poly.pdbx_strand_id
1 'polypeptide(L)'
;MFDQRQYRMSLAQTIVWCSTQDFLADPTNSLRTSDLRPPSFLQLDTVARREAMMDTLAEKRFKLLRFNGKYRILPAKALAGGRLVVYDPDQNRFDSMALVESFGYFDWDNLPPWDTWIAYVRDEERDRQGISHASYLVAWVPPDLIERADAGIRANPERCLLWASDLDTELARRLSAPHV
;
A
#
# COMPACT_ATOMS: atom_id res chain seq x y z
N MET A 1 -7.86 3.19 -16.52
CA MET A 1 -8.36 1.80 -16.46
C MET A 1 -7.36 0.96 -15.68
N PHE A 2 -7.81 0.22 -14.66
CA PHE A 2 -6.92 -0.58 -13.81
C PHE A 2 -6.26 -1.73 -14.58
N ASP A 3 -4.92 -1.76 -14.63
CA ASP A 3 -4.15 -2.87 -15.22
C ASP A 3 -3.88 -3.95 -14.15
N GLN A 4 -4.64 -5.04 -14.25
CA GLN A 4 -4.53 -6.17 -13.32
C GLN A 4 -3.17 -6.90 -13.41
N ARG A 5 -2.53 -6.93 -14.58
CA ARG A 5 -1.24 -7.59 -14.75
C ARG A 5 -0.14 -6.77 -14.10
N GLN A 6 -0.15 -5.45 -14.29
CA GLN A 6 0.78 -4.53 -13.65
C GLN A 6 0.62 -4.58 -12.12
N TYR A 7 -0.61 -4.53 -11.62
CA TYR A 7 -0.89 -4.68 -10.18
C TYR A 7 -0.30 -5.98 -9.61
N ARG A 8 -0.57 -7.13 -10.23
CA ARG A 8 -0.06 -8.44 -9.76
C ARG A 8 1.47 -8.51 -9.80
N MET A 9 2.10 -7.85 -10.78
CA MET A 9 3.55 -7.76 -10.84
C MET A 9 4.10 -6.89 -9.69
N SER A 10 3.50 -5.72 -9.45
CA SER A 10 3.86 -4.85 -8.34
C SER A 10 3.70 -5.54 -6.98
N LEU A 11 2.60 -6.28 -6.79
CA LEU A 11 2.36 -7.08 -5.58
C LEU A 11 3.43 -8.15 -5.40
N ALA A 12 3.78 -8.90 -6.45
CA ALA A 12 4.83 -9.92 -6.37
C ALA A 12 6.19 -9.32 -6.01
N GLN A 13 6.56 -8.20 -6.61
CA GLN A 13 7.79 -7.48 -6.27
C GLN A 13 7.78 -7.01 -4.81
N THR A 14 6.64 -6.49 -4.35
CA THR A 14 6.45 -6.03 -2.97
C THR A 14 6.63 -7.17 -1.97
N ILE A 15 5.98 -8.31 -2.20
CA ILE A 15 6.11 -9.51 -1.35
C ILE A 15 7.58 -9.96 -1.28
N VAL A 16 8.24 -10.11 -2.44
CA VAL A 16 9.64 -10.57 -2.50
C VAL A 16 10.59 -9.57 -1.85
N TRP A 17 10.35 -8.27 -2.02
CA TRP A 17 11.17 -7.23 -1.40
C TRP A 17 11.01 -7.26 0.12
N CYS A 18 9.78 -7.22 0.62
CA CYS A 18 9.50 -7.19 2.05
C CYS A 18 9.97 -8.47 2.76
N SER A 19 9.96 -9.63 2.09
CA SER A 19 10.49 -10.88 2.66
C SER A 19 12.01 -10.89 2.86
N THR A 20 12.72 -9.87 2.36
CA THR A 20 14.18 -9.70 2.60
C THR A 20 14.48 -8.76 3.77
N GLN A 21 13.45 -8.12 4.35
CA GLN A 21 13.59 -7.17 5.44
C GLN A 21 13.30 -7.86 6.77
N ASP A 22 14.07 -7.53 7.82
CA ASP A 22 13.79 -7.98 9.19
C ASP A 22 12.88 -6.96 9.89
N PHE A 23 11.59 -6.98 9.53
CA PHE A 23 10.59 -6.04 10.04
C PHE A 23 10.00 -6.41 11.40
N LEU A 24 10.32 -7.59 11.93
CA LEU A 24 9.95 -7.94 13.30
C LEU A 24 10.89 -7.29 14.32
N ALA A 25 12.16 -7.11 13.95
CA ALA A 25 13.13 -6.39 14.78
C ALA A 25 12.86 -4.87 14.85
N ASP A 26 12.42 -4.27 13.74
CA ASP A 26 12.09 -2.83 13.67
C ASP A 26 10.89 -2.57 12.72
N PRO A 27 9.65 -2.69 13.21
CA PRO A 27 8.45 -2.48 12.39
C PRO A 27 8.29 -1.01 11.93
N THR A 28 9.00 -0.07 12.55
CA THR A 28 8.94 1.35 12.19
C THR A 28 9.80 1.64 10.97
N ASN A 29 11.01 1.08 10.89
CA ASN A 29 11.97 1.48 9.85
C ASN A 29 12.27 0.39 8.81
N SER A 30 12.11 -0.90 9.11
CA SER A 30 12.53 -1.99 8.21
C SER A 30 11.74 -2.06 6.90
N LEU A 31 10.54 -1.46 6.83
CA LEU A 31 9.73 -1.37 5.60
C LEU A 31 9.69 0.07 5.03
N ARG A 32 10.65 0.90 5.45
CA ARG A 32 10.82 2.29 5.03
C ARG A 32 12.24 2.49 4.50
N THR A 33 12.67 1.63 3.58
CA THR A 33 14.05 1.66 3.08
C THR A 33 14.34 2.97 2.33
N SER A 34 15.53 3.53 2.52
CA SER A 34 15.96 4.74 1.80
C SER A 34 15.97 4.53 0.29
N ASP A 35 16.23 3.31 -0.16
CA ASP A 35 16.24 2.93 -1.56
C ASP A 35 14.87 2.99 -2.21
N LEU A 36 13.78 2.88 -1.48
CA LEU A 36 12.41 2.99 -2.03
C LEU A 36 11.66 4.23 -1.57
N ARG A 37 12.30 5.13 -0.81
CA ARG A 37 11.65 6.35 -0.33
C ARG A 37 11.11 7.20 -1.49
N PRO A 38 9.80 7.43 -1.57
CA PRO A 38 9.21 8.27 -2.60
C PRO A 38 9.49 9.75 -2.30
N PRO A 39 9.64 10.60 -3.33
CA PRO A 39 9.43 12.03 -3.19
C PRO A 39 8.08 12.32 -2.52
N SER A 40 8.02 13.34 -1.66
CA SER A 40 6.88 13.73 -0.80
C SER A 40 5.49 13.39 -1.36
N PHE A 41 4.97 12.19 -1.04
CA PHE A 41 3.73 11.66 -1.64
C PHE A 41 2.52 12.56 -1.38
N LEU A 42 2.42 13.13 -0.17
CA LEU A 42 1.33 14.01 0.23
C LEU A 42 1.38 15.39 -0.44
N GLN A 43 2.53 15.77 -1.03
CA GLN A 43 2.67 17.02 -1.79
C GLN A 43 2.21 16.86 -3.24
N LEU A 44 1.85 15.65 -3.68
CA LEU A 44 1.31 15.39 -5.00
C LEU A 44 -0.18 15.75 -5.00
N ASP A 45 -0.51 16.78 -5.79
CA ASP A 45 -1.81 17.44 -5.89
C ASP A 45 -2.78 16.80 -6.90
N THR A 46 -2.33 15.83 -7.68
CA THR A 46 -3.17 15.15 -8.69
C THR A 46 -3.04 13.64 -8.61
N VAL A 47 -4.15 12.95 -8.92
CA VAL A 47 -4.20 11.49 -9.08
C VAL A 47 -3.13 11.02 -10.08
N ALA A 48 -3.01 11.68 -11.23
CA ALA A 48 -2.04 11.30 -12.26
C ALA A 48 -0.58 11.37 -11.77
N ARG A 49 -0.24 12.36 -10.92
CA ARG A 49 1.09 12.43 -10.30
C ARG A 49 1.32 11.32 -9.28
N ARG A 50 0.30 10.96 -8.50
CA ARG A 50 0.36 9.84 -7.54
C ARG A 50 0.47 8.49 -8.27
N GLU A 51 -0.22 8.30 -9.39
CA GLU A 51 -0.09 7.12 -10.26
C GLU A 51 1.33 7.02 -10.86
N ALA A 52 1.85 8.10 -11.45
CA ALA A 52 3.21 8.13 -12.00
C ALA A 52 4.30 7.87 -10.94
N MET A 53 4.05 8.29 -9.69
CA MET A 53 4.92 7.95 -8.55
C MET A 53 4.96 6.46 -8.30
N MET A 54 3.81 5.78 -8.39
CA MET A 54 3.73 4.34 -8.21
C MET A 54 4.43 3.56 -9.31
N ASP A 55 4.36 4.03 -10.56
CA ASP A 55 5.13 3.45 -11.66
C ASP A 55 6.65 3.57 -11.40
N THR A 56 7.09 4.75 -10.96
CA THR A 56 8.50 5.00 -10.61
C THR A 56 8.96 4.10 -9.47
N LEU A 57 8.14 3.96 -8.43
CA LEU A 57 8.43 3.10 -7.28
C LEU A 57 8.55 1.64 -7.69
N ALA A 58 7.61 1.13 -8.49
CA ALA A 58 7.62 -0.24 -9.00
C ALA A 58 8.84 -0.49 -9.89
N GLU A 59 9.21 0.44 -10.76
CA GLU A 59 10.41 0.33 -11.59
C GLU A 59 11.69 0.29 -10.73
N LYS A 60 11.79 1.15 -9.71
CA LYS A 60 12.93 1.19 -8.79
C LYS A 60 13.06 -0.12 -8.02
N ARG A 61 11.95 -0.61 -7.46
CA ARG A 61 11.87 -1.92 -6.77
C ARG A 61 12.30 -3.06 -7.68
N PHE A 62 11.84 -3.07 -8.93
CA PHE A 62 12.25 -4.07 -9.91
C PHE A 62 13.76 -4.07 -10.19
N LYS A 63 14.37 -2.89 -10.36
CA LYS A 63 15.81 -2.75 -10.57
C LYS A 63 16.62 -3.27 -9.37
N LEU A 64 16.21 -2.92 -8.15
CA LEU A 64 16.86 -3.37 -6.92
C LEU A 64 16.74 -4.89 -6.75
N LEU A 65 15.56 -5.46 -7.00
CA LEU A 65 15.35 -6.91 -6.94
C LEU A 65 16.26 -7.65 -7.95
N ARG A 66 16.41 -7.13 -9.17
CA ARG A 66 17.34 -7.70 -10.15
C ARG A 66 18.79 -7.58 -9.72
N PHE A 67 19.18 -6.43 -9.17
CA PHE A 67 20.54 -6.24 -8.64
C PHE A 67 20.86 -7.26 -7.54
N ASN A 68 19.87 -7.58 -6.69
CA ASN A 68 19.97 -8.57 -5.62
C ASN A 68 19.73 -10.03 -6.08
N GLY A 69 19.85 -10.31 -7.38
CA GLY A 69 19.76 -11.67 -7.94
C GLY A 69 18.34 -12.23 -8.12
N LYS A 70 17.29 -11.44 -7.87
CA LYS A 70 15.88 -11.87 -8.03
C LYS A 70 15.35 -11.57 -9.45
N TYR A 71 15.91 -12.27 -10.44
CA TYR A 71 15.61 -12.01 -11.87
C TYR A 71 14.25 -12.50 -12.37
N ARG A 72 13.65 -13.50 -11.69
CA ARG A 72 12.44 -14.20 -12.13
C ARG A 72 11.29 -14.00 -11.14
N ILE A 73 10.67 -12.82 -11.21
CA ILE A 73 9.44 -12.53 -10.47
C ILE A 73 8.26 -12.73 -11.42
N LEU A 74 7.35 -13.60 -11.04
CA LEU A 74 6.10 -13.84 -11.76
C LEU A 74 4.97 -13.03 -11.12
N PRO A 75 3.92 -12.65 -11.87
CA PRO A 75 2.75 -11.99 -11.29
C PRO A 75 2.18 -12.79 -10.12
N ALA A 76 1.86 -12.10 -9.02
CA ALA A 76 1.30 -12.73 -7.84
C ALA A 76 -0.07 -13.35 -8.14
N LYS A 77 -0.29 -14.56 -7.61
CA LYS A 77 -1.58 -15.26 -7.67
C LYS A 77 -2.41 -15.07 -6.40
N ALA A 78 -1.76 -14.72 -5.29
CA ALA A 78 -2.35 -14.54 -3.97
C ALA A 78 -1.54 -13.51 -3.18
N LEU A 79 -2.06 -13.11 -2.01
CA LEU A 79 -1.44 -12.12 -1.12
C LEU A 79 -0.33 -12.68 -0.22
N ALA A 80 0.10 -13.94 -0.42
CA ALA A 80 1.12 -14.61 0.38
C ALA A 80 0.87 -14.52 1.90
N GLY A 81 -0.38 -14.71 2.32
CA GLY A 81 -0.81 -14.62 3.73
C GLY A 81 -1.03 -13.20 4.25
N GLY A 82 -0.61 -12.17 3.51
CA GLY A 82 -0.85 -10.76 3.86
C GLY A 82 -2.25 -10.28 3.51
N ARG A 83 -2.50 -8.99 3.80
CA ARG A 83 -3.76 -8.28 3.50
C ARG A 83 -3.47 -6.97 2.78
N LEU A 84 -4.51 -6.33 2.24
CA LEU A 84 -4.38 -5.04 1.57
C LEU A 84 -5.04 -3.94 2.39
N VAL A 85 -4.29 -2.89 2.68
CA VAL A 85 -4.82 -1.64 3.23
C VAL A 85 -4.98 -0.62 2.11
N VAL A 86 -6.04 0.17 2.18
CA VAL A 86 -6.23 1.36 1.35
C VAL A 86 -6.08 2.61 2.21
N TYR A 87 -5.41 3.62 1.65
CA TYR A 87 -5.19 4.91 2.27
C TYR A 87 -5.69 6.03 1.35
N ASP A 88 -6.66 6.81 1.83
CA ASP A 88 -7.18 8.00 1.16
C ASP A 88 -6.45 9.26 1.66
N PRO A 89 -5.48 9.79 0.90
CA PRO A 89 -4.74 10.99 1.29
C PRO A 89 -5.61 12.25 1.41
N ASP A 90 -6.75 12.30 0.73
CA ASP A 90 -7.60 13.49 0.70
C ASP A 90 -8.52 13.55 1.95
N GLN A 91 -8.56 12.48 2.75
CA GLN A 91 -9.26 12.43 4.05
C GLN A 91 -8.32 12.51 5.27
N ASN A 92 -7.00 12.58 5.05
CA ASN A 92 -6.01 12.59 6.13
C ASN A 92 -6.02 13.91 6.93
N ARG A 93 -6.01 13.82 8.28
CA ARG A 93 -6.06 14.97 9.22
C ARG A 93 -5.02 14.93 10.35
N PHE A 94 -4.05 14.03 10.30
CA PHE A 94 -2.84 14.01 11.15
C PHE A 94 -3.10 14.00 12.67
N ASP A 95 -3.77 12.96 13.18
CA ASP A 95 -4.02 12.80 14.63
C ASP A 95 -3.02 11.90 15.39
N SER A 96 -2.05 11.32 14.68
CA SER A 96 -1.02 10.38 15.21
C SER A 96 -1.54 9.10 15.87
N MET A 97 -2.86 8.86 15.89
CA MET A 97 -3.43 7.71 16.59
C MET A 97 -3.07 6.39 15.91
N ALA A 98 -3.11 6.35 14.57
CA ALA A 98 -2.72 5.16 13.81
C ALA A 98 -1.23 4.81 14.02
N LEU A 99 -0.37 5.83 14.15
CA LEU A 99 1.06 5.65 14.45
C LEU A 99 1.27 4.94 15.79
N VAL A 100 0.64 5.45 16.84
CA VAL A 100 0.80 4.95 18.21
C VAL A 100 0.25 3.52 18.32
N GLU A 101 -0.99 3.31 17.89
CA GLU A 101 -1.70 2.03 18.06
C GLU A 101 -1.15 0.92 17.15
N SER A 102 -0.55 1.29 16.02
CA SER A 102 0.13 0.33 15.14
C SER A 102 1.61 0.12 15.47
N PHE A 103 2.10 0.72 16.56
CA PHE A 103 3.50 0.67 16.98
C PHE A 103 4.48 1.01 15.82
N GLY A 104 4.19 2.08 15.09
CA GLY A 104 5.07 2.55 14.01
C GLY A 104 4.81 1.95 12.62
N TYR A 105 3.84 1.04 12.47
CA TYR A 105 3.51 0.52 11.14
C TYR A 105 2.99 1.64 10.22
N PHE A 106 2.00 2.42 10.67
CA PHE A 106 1.66 3.70 10.03
C PHE A 106 2.58 4.79 10.57
N ASP A 107 2.91 5.79 9.75
CA ASP A 107 3.68 6.94 10.20
C ASP A 107 2.78 8.07 10.74
N TRP A 108 3.40 9.21 11.04
CA TRP A 108 2.71 10.41 11.52
C TRP A 108 1.60 10.89 10.58
N ASP A 109 1.74 10.61 9.29
CA ASP A 109 0.81 11.02 8.25
C ASP A 109 -0.16 9.90 7.87
N ASN A 110 -0.35 8.90 8.74
CA ASN A 110 -1.17 7.71 8.50
C ASN A 110 -0.66 6.87 7.30
N LEU A 111 0.51 7.15 6.72
CA LEU A 111 0.97 6.39 5.56
C LEU A 111 1.45 5.00 5.98
N PRO A 112 1.04 3.94 5.27
CA PRO A 112 1.69 2.64 5.39
C PRO A 112 3.15 2.76 4.91
N PRO A 113 4.04 1.83 5.32
CA PRO A 113 5.45 1.88 4.93
C PRO A 113 5.62 1.83 3.40
N TRP A 114 6.44 2.71 2.81
CA TRP A 114 6.51 2.83 1.35
C TRP A 114 7.07 1.61 0.61
N ASP A 115 7.79 0.72 1.28
CA ASP A 115 8.21 -0.54 0.68
C ASP A 115 7.01 -1.42 0.32
N THR A 116 5.88 -1.23 1.01
CA THR A 116 4.65 -2.02 0.87
C THR A 116 3.68 -1.52 -0.21
N TRP A 117 3.94 -0.35 -0.81
CA TRP A 117 3.00 0.27 -1.74
C TRP A 117 2.95 -0.47 -3.08
N ILE A 118 1.74 -0.71 -3.59
CA ILE A 118 1.51 -1.54 -4.77
C ILE A 118 0.92 -0.74 -5.93
N ALA A 119 -0.06 0.11 -5.65
CA ALA A 119 -0.79 0.88 -6.66
C ALA A 119 -1.39 2.15 -6.05
N TYR A 120 -1.68 3.13 -6.91
CA TYR A 120 -2.59 4.23 -6.60
C TYR A 120 -3.80 4.07 -7.52
N VAL A 121 -4.99 4.16 -6.96
CA VAL A 121 -6.22 3.76 -7.64
C VAL A 121 -7.19 4.93 -7.64
N ARG A 122 -7.83 5.19 -8.78
CA ARG A 122 -9.02 6.05 -8.89
C ARG A 122 -10.26 5.18 -9.05
N ASP A 123 -11.26 5.43 -8.22
CA ASP A 123 -12.57 4.81 -8.29
C ASP A 123 -13.58 5.84 -8.85
N GLU A 124 -13.83 5.76 -10.15
CA GLU A 124 -14.70 6.70 -10.88
C GLU A 124 -16.16 6.66 -10.41
N GLU A 125 -16.62 5.57 -9.80
CA GLU A 125 -17.97 5.48 -9.27
C GLU A 125 -18.07 6.25 -7.96
N ARG A 126 -17.11 6.05 -7.04
CA ARG A 126 -17.05 6.81 -5.79
C ARG A 126 -16.83 8.30 -6.02
N ASP A 127 -15.97 8.64 -6.98
CA ASP A 127 -15.71 10.03 -7.39
C ASP A 127 -17.00 10.72 -7.86
N ARG A 128 -17.78 10.07 -8.72
CA ARG A 128 -19.09 10.59 -9.18
C ARG A 128 -20.11 10.74 -8.05
N GLN A 129 -20.03 9.88 -7.02
CA GLN A 129 -20.91 9.95 -5.85
C GLN A 129 -20.42 10.97 -4.81
N GLY A 130 -19.22 11.53 -4.96
CA GLY A 130 -18.64 12.48 -4.01
C GLY A 130 -18.38 11.87 -2.63
N ILE A 131 -18.10 10.56 -2.56
CA ILE A 131 -17.82 9.86 -1.30
C ILE A 131 -16.32 9.62 -1.11
N SER A 132 -15.89 9.45 0.13
CA SER A 132 -14.50 9.13 0.48
C SER A 132 -13.98 7.91 -0.27
N HIS A 133 -12.66 7.82 -0.41
CA HIS A 133 -11.93 6.79 -1.16
C HIS A 133 -12.26 6.82 -2.66
N ALA A 134 -12.47 8.01 -3.23
CA ALA A 134 -12.55 8.24 -4.68
C ALA A 134 -11.19 8.06 -5.36
N SER A 135 -10.10 8.27 -4.63
CA SER A 135 -8.79 7.79 -5.01
C SER A 135 -7.99 7.40 -3.77
N TYR A 136 -7.18 6.35 -3.86
CA TYR A 136 -6.49 5.80 -2.70
C TYR A 136 -5.20 5.07 -3.09
N LEU A 137 -4.24 5.10 -2.17
CA LEU A 137 -3.06 4.25 -2.19
C LEU A 137 -3.43 2.84 -1.72
N VAL A 138 -2.90 1.82 -2.38
CA VAL A 138 -3.02 0.41 -2.00
C VAL A 138 -1.67 -0.10 -1.53
N ALA A 139 -1.62 -0.66 -0.32
CA ALA A 139 -0.41 -1.22 0.27
C ALA A 139 -0.63 -2.66 0.78
N TRP A 140 0.41 -3.49 0.68
CA TRP A 140 0.41 -4.87 1.16
C TRP A 140 0.90 -4.93 2.61
N VAL A 141 0.06 -5.40 3.52
CA VAL A 141 0.44 -5.67 4.90
C VAL A 141 0.99 -7.09 5.02
N PRO A 142 2.27 -7.29 5.39
CA PRO A 142 2.81 -8.61 5.66
C PRO A 142 2.01 -9.35 6.74
N PRO A 143 1.89 -10.69 6.68
CA PRO A 143 1.08 -11.46 7.62
C PRO A 143 1.38 -11.15 9.09
N ASP A 144 2.66 -11.05 9.46
CA ASP A 144 3.05 -10.82 10.85
C ASP A 144 2.80 -9.38 11.34
N LEU A 145 2.42 -8.46 10.45
CA LEU A 145 2.08 -7.07 10.78
C LEU A 145 0.58 -6.79 10.68
N ILE A 146 -0.26 -7.79 10.36
CA ILE A 146 -1.70 -7.61 10.22
C ILE A 146 -2.31 -7.06 11.52
N GLU A 147 -1.98 -7.62 12.69
CA GLU A 147 -2.56 -7.18 13.97
C GLU A 147 -2.21 -5.72 14.30
N ARG A 148 -0.98 -5.30 13.98
CA ARG A 148 -0.52 -3.91 14.16
C ARG A 148 -1.24 -2.95 13.24
N ALA A 149 -1.34 -3.30 11.95
CA ALA A 149 -2.09 -2.51 10.99
C ALA A 149 -3.58 -2.42 11.39
N ASP A 150 -4.17 -3.52 11.86
CA ASP A 150 -5.56 -3.58 12.31
C ASP A 150 -5.83 -2.68 13.52
N ALA A 151 -4.90 -2.64 14.48
CA ALA A 151 -4.96 -1.71 15.61
C ALA A 151 -4.92 -0.25 15.16
N GLY A 152 -3.99 0.10 14.26
CA GLY A 152 -3.89 1.46 13.70
C GLY A 152 -5.13 1.88 12.90
N ILE A 153 -5.69 0.98 12.08
CA ILE A 153 -6.91 1.24 11.30
C ILE A 153 -8.10 1.51 12.24
N ARG A 154 -8.29 0.70 13.29
CA ARG A 154 -9.37 0.93 14.27
C ARG A 154 -9.22 2.24 15.04
N ALA A 155 -7.97 2.66 15.25
CA ALA A 155 -7.64 3.87 15.98
C ALA A 155 -7.72 5.14 15.11
N ASN A 156 -7.90 5.03 13.79
CA ASN A 156 -7.96 6.16 12.87
C ASN A 156 -9.42 6.69 12.74
N PRO A 157 -9.83 7.72 13.50
CA PRO A 157 -11.18 8.29 13.44
C PRO A 157 -11.51 8.95 12.11
N GLU A 158 -10.50 9.37 11.35
CA GLU A 158 -10.64 9.99 10.03
C GLU A 158 -11.17 9.00 8.99
N ARG A 159 -10.95 7.70 9.22
CA ARG A 159 -11.28 6.61 8.28
C ARG A 159 -10.61 6.79 6.92
N CYS A 160 -9.45 7.47 6.91
CA CYS A 160 -8.57 7.55 5.74
C CYS A 160 -7.86 6.20 5.51
N LEU A 161 -7.80 5.34 6.52
CA LEU A 161 -7.30 3.97 6.44
C LEU A 161 -8.44 2.95 6.50
N LEU A 162 -8.48 2.00 5.56
CA LEU A 162 -9.41 0.87 5.57
C LEU A 162 -8.73 -0.41 5.09
N TRP A 163 -9.20 -1.57 5.54
CA TRP A 163 -8.92 -2.79 4.79
C TRP A 163 -9.61 -2.74 3.43
N ALA A 164 -8.93 -3.18 2.37
CA ALA A 164 -9.54 -3.25 1.04
C ALA A 164 -10.79 -4.14 1.01
N SER A 165 -10.89 -5.14 1.89
CA SER A 165 -12.09 -5.97 2.05
C SER A 165 -13.31 -5.21 2.55
N ASP A 166 -13.08 -4.08 3.24
CA ASP A 166 -14.13 -3.30 3.89
C ASP A 166 -14.55 -2.11 3.02
N LEU A 167 -13.78 -1.83 1.96
CA LEU A 167 -14.14 -0.91 0.90
C LEU A 167 -15.08 -1.66 -0.07
N ASP A 168 -16.40 -1.46 0.07
CA ASP A 168 -17.40 -2.11 -0.81
C ASP A 168 -17.37 -1.51 -2.22
N THR A 169 -16.39 -1.92 -3.02
CA THR A 169 -16.28 -1.61 -4.45
C THR A 169 -15.84 -2.84 -5.23
N GLU A 170 -16.28 -2.92 -6.47
CA GLU A 170 -15.88 -4.01 -7.36
C GLU A 170 -14.35 -4.04 -7.55
N LEU A 171 -13.73 -2.87 -7.58
CA LEU A 171 -12.29 -2.75 -7.70
C LEU A 171 -11.57 -3.31 -6.47
N ALA A 172 -12.01 -2.96 -5.27
CA ALA A 172 -11.42 -3.46 -4.02
C ALA A 172 -11.60 -4.99 -3.86
N ARG A 173 -12.76 -5.52 -4.28
CA ARG A 173 -12.99 -6.97 -4.38
C ARG A 173 -12.01 -7.65 -5.33
N ARG A 174 -11.79 -7.08 -6.52
CA ARG A 174 -10.84 -7.62 -7.52
C ARG A 174 -9.37 -7.54 -7.07
N LEU A 175 -9.02 -6.57 -6.24
CA LEU A 175 -7.68 -6.46 -5.65
C LEU A 175 -7.41 -7.58 -4.62
N SER A 176 -8.45 -7.98 -3.89
CA SER A 176 -8.37 -8.89 -2.73
C SER A 176 -8.64 -10.36 -3.07
N ALA A 177 -9.25 -10.65 -4.21
CA ALA A 177 -9.65 -12.00 -4.58
C ALA A 177 -8.44 -12.91 -4.92
N PRO A 178 -8.31 -14.09 -4.28
CA PRO A 178 -7.43 -15.14 -4.80
C PRO A 178 -8.05 -15.68 -6.10
N HIS A 179 -7.33 -15.53 -7.21
CA HIS A 179 -7.80 -16.05 -8.49
C HIS A 179 -7.22 -17.44 -8.71
N VAL A 180 -8.10 -18.45 -8.68
CA VAL A 180 -7.84 -19.86 -9.03
C VAL A 180 -7.34 -19.96 -10.47
#